data_AF-A0A7Y7H919-F1
#
_entry.id   AF-A0A7Y7H919-F1
#
_cell.length_a   1.000
_cell.length_b   1.000
_cell.length_c   1.000
_cell.angle_alpha   90.00
_cell.angle_beta   90.00
_cell.angle_gamma   90.00
#
_symmetry.space_group_name_H-M   'P 1'
#
loop_
_entity.id
_entity.type
_entity.pdbx_description
1 polymer ?
#
loop_
_entity_poly.entity_id
_entity_poly.type
_entity_poly.pdbx_seq_one_letter_code
_entity_poly.pdbx_strand_id
1 'polypeptide(L)' 'MKWVEFTNEQFIGGLLQSGHLSKHAAEGLAEMGIALGNGRITEEFYKNKPVLSKRKFEEFAIEFAKVYHQA' A
#
# COMPACT_ATOMS: atom_id res chain seq x y z
N MET A 1 -6.95 -17.64 -3.95
CA MET A 1 -5.64 -17.18 -3.43
C MET A 1 -5.78 -16.92 -1.94
N LYS A 2 -4.78 -17.26 -1.13
CA LYS A 2 -4.72 -16.91 0.29
C LYS A 2 -3.72 -15.77 0.43
N TRP A 3 -4.18 -14.62 0.91
CA TRP A 3 -3.28 -13.54 1.27
C TRP A 3 -2.46 -13.97 2.48
N VAL A 4 -1.15 -13.76 2.40
CA VAL A 4 -0.22 -14.01 3.52
C VAL A 4 0.07 -12.67 4.16
N GLU A 5 -0.23 -12.54 5.43
CA GLU A 5 0.05 -11.33 6.20
C GLU A 5 1.51 -11.32 6.64
N PHE A 6 2.15 -10.15 6.49
CA PHE A 6 3.51 -9.91 6.98
C PHE A 6 3.44 -9.17 8.30
N THR A 7 4.34 -9.48 9.23
CA THR A 7 4.53 -8.64 10.43
C THR A 7 5.20 -7.32 10.05
N ASN A 8 5.07 -6.31 10.93
CA ASN A 8 5.70 -5.00 10.71
C ASN A 8 7.24 -5.14 10.58
N GLU A 9 7.84 -6.05 11.35
CA GLU A 9 9.28 -6.30 11.33
C GLU A 9 9.72 -6.92 10.01
N GLN A 10 8.92 -7.84 9.46
CA GLN A 10 9.17 -8.45 8.15
C GLN A 10 9.06 -7.40 7.04
N PHE A 11 8.06 -6.51 7.13
CA PHE A 11 7.88 -5.42 6.19
C PHE A 11 9.07 -4.43 6.21
N ILE A 12 9.46 -3.96 7.40
CA ILE A 12 10.61 -3.06 7.56
C ILE A 12 11.90 -3.72 7.06
N GLY A 13 12.12 -4.99 7.43
CA GLY A 13 13.28 -5.76 6.98
C GLY A 13 13.38 -5.85 5.46
N GLY A 14 12.25 -6.10 4.77
CA GLY A 14 12.19 -6.12 3.31
C GLY A 14 12.50 -4.76 2.67
N LEU A 15 11.96 -3.67 3.24
CA LEU A 15 12.22 -2.31 2.77
C LEU A 15 13.71 -1.94 2.92
N LEU A 16 14.34 -2.27 4.04
CA LEU A 16 15.77 -2.03 4.25
C LEU A 16 16.65 -2.84 3.30
N GLN A 17 16.30 -4.11 3.04
CA GLN A 17 17.03 -4.96 2.09
C GLN A 17 16.94 -4.45 0.64
N SER A 18 15.84 -3.78 0.27
CA SER A 18 15.70 -3.17 -1.05
C SER A 18 16.69 -2.02 -1.31
N GLY A 19 17.40 -1.53 -0.28
CA GLY A 19 18.54 -0.63 -0.41
C GLY A 19 18.20 0.84 -0.73
N HIS A 20 16.92 1.18 -0.92
CA HIS A 20 16.50 2.52 -1.36
C HIS A 20 15.84 3.39 -0.29
N LEU A 21 15.60 2.85 0.92
CA LEU A 21 14.91 3.54 1.99
C LEU A 21 15.78 3.64 3.25
N SER A 22 15.77 4.81 3.89
CA SER A 22 16.36 4.97 5.23
C SER A 22 15.51 4.22 6.26
N LYS A 23 16.12 3.87 7.40
CA LYS A 23 15.40 3.23 8.51
C LYS A 23 14.18 4.03 8.95
N HIS A 24 14.34 5.35 9.07
CA HIS A 24 13.23 6.23 9.43
C HIS A 24 12.08 6.19 8.40
N ALA A 25 12.40 6.17 7.11
CA ALA A 25 11.38 6.05 6.07
C ALA A 25 10.67 4.69 6.10
N ALA A 26 11.40 3.60 6.34
CA ALA A 26 10.81 2.26 6.45
C ALA A 26 9.89 2.13 7.68
N GLU A 27 10.27 2.70 8.81
CA GLU A 27 9.45 2.73 10.03
C GLU A 27 8.17 3.57 9.81
N GLY A 28 8.29 4.76 9.20
CA GLY A 28 7.12 5.58 8.89
C GLY A 28 6.13 4.91 7.93
N LEU A 29 6.61 4.13 6.96
CA LEU A 29 5.75 3.31 6.10
C LEU A 29 5.04 2.20 6.87
N ALA A 30 5.71 1.56 7.83
CA ALA A 30 5.09 0.54 8.68
C ALA A 30 4.01 1.16 9.58
N GLU A 31 4.26 2.33 10.17
CA GLU A 31 3.28 3.09 10.95
C GLU A 31 2.03 3.44 10.13
N MET A 32 2.22 3.89 8.88
CA MET A 32 1.13 4.15 7.97
C MET A 32 0.33 2.88 7.66
N GLY A 33 1.00 1.74 7.47
CA GLY A 33 0.35 0.43 7.29
C GLY A 33 -0.53 0.03 8.48
N ILE A 34 -0.04 0.23 9.72
CA ILE A 34 -0.82 -0.01 10.94
C ILE A 34 -2.04 0.92 10.99
N ALA A 35 -1.86 2.21 10.67
CA ALA A 35 -2.95 3.19 10.65
C ALA A 35 -4.00 2.93 9.55
N LEU A 36 -3.61 2.30 8.44
CA LEU A 36 -4.54 1.80 7.43
C LEU A 36 -5.30 0.57 7.97
N GLY A 37 -4.59 -0.39 8.54
CA GLY A 37 -5.19 -1.65 9.03
C GLY A 37 -6.16 -1.46 10.20
N ASN A 38 -5.89 -0.49 11.08
CA ASN A 38 -6.80 -0.14 12.18
C ASN A 38 -7.87 0.90 11.80
N GLY A 39 -7.93 1.32 10.52
CA GLY A 39 -8.96 2.20 9.98
C GLY A 39 -8.82 3.68 10.32
N ARG A 40 -7.76 4.11 11.03
CA ARG A 40 -7.57 5.53 11.39
C ARG A 40 -7.44 6.43 10.17
N ILE A 41 -6.79 5.95 9.10
CA ILE A 41 -6.66 6.71 7.85
C ILE A 41 -8.00 6.75 7.08
N THR A 42 -8.75 5.64 7.09
CA THR A 42 -9.98 5.55 6.31
C THR A 42 -11.14 6.29 6.97
N GLU A 43 -11.15 6.36 8.31
CA GLU A 43 -12.17 7.08 9.08
C GLU A 43 -12.33 8.53 8.61
N GLU A 44 -11.22 9.26 8.50
CA GLU A 44 -11.24 10.67 8.09
C GLU A 44 -11.67 10.83 6.63
N PHE A 45 -11.18 9.94 5.75
CA PHE A 45 -11.59 9.92 4.34
C PHE A 45 -13.10 9.71 4.20
N TYR A 46 -13.71 8.83 4.99
CA TYR A 46 -15.15 8.59 4.92
C TYR A 46 -15.98 9.73 5.50
N LYS A 47 -15.48 10.43 6.54
CA LYS A 47 -16.11 11.63 7.08
C LYS A 47 -16.09 12.79 6.08
N ASN A 48 -14.97 12.97 5.39
CA ASN A 48 -14.73 14.09 4.48
C ASN A 48 -14.56 13.63 3.03
N LYS A 49 -15.46 12.75 2.58
CA LYS A 49 -15.34 12.08 1.27
C LYS A 49 -15.41 13.09 0.12
N PRO A 50 -14.34 13.25 -0.68
CA PRO A 50 -14.35 14.15 -1.82
C PRO A 50 -15.12 13.57 -3.01
N VAL A 51 -15.41 14.41 -4.00
CA VAL A 51 -15.91 13.95 -5.31
C VAL A 51 -14.83 13.11 -5.97
N LEU A 52 -15.15 11.84 -6.25
CA LEU A 52 -14.20 10.90 -6.85
C LEU A 52 -14.06 11.13 -8.35
N SER A 53 -12.85 10.88 -8.87
CA SER A 53 -12.60 10.85 -10.31
C SER A 53 -13.40 9.74 -11.00
N LYS A 54 -13.63 9.92 -12.31
CA LYS A 54 -14.19 8.88 -13.18
C LYS A 54 -13.23 7.70 -13.35
N ARG A 55 -11.91 7.94 -13.28
CA ARG A 55 -10.88 6.91 -13.48
C ARG A 55 -10.88 5.91 -12.32
N LYS A 56 -10.93 4.62 -12.64
CA LYS A 56 -10.99 3.53 -11.67
C LYS A 56 -9.66 2.79 -11.56
N PHE A 57 -9.43 2.20 -10.39
CA PHE A 57 -8.24 1.38 -10.17
C PHE A 57 -8.29 0.10 -11.00
N GLU A 58 -9.47 -0.49 -11.21
CA GLU A 58 -9.63 -1.67 -12.07
C GLU A 58 -9.22 -1.39 -13.52
N GLU A 59 -9.49 -0.18 -14.03
CA GLU A 59 -9.08 0.24 -15.38
C GLU A 59 -7.55 0.30 -15.50
N PHE A 60 -6.88 0.82 -14.47
CA PHE A 60 -5.42 0.83 -14.41
C PHE A 60 -4.83 -0.58 -14.33
N ALA A 61 -5.45 -1.49 -13.57
CA ALA A 61 -4.96 -2.86 -13.43
C ALA A 61 -4.87 -3.60 -14.78
N ILE A 62 -5.78 -3.30 -15.72
CA ILE A 62 -5.74 -3.84 -17.09
C ILE A 62 -4.51 -3.33 -17.85
N GLU A 63 -4.20 -2.04 -17.75
CA GLU A 63 -3.00 -1.44 -18.38
C GLU A 63 -1.72 -2.01 -17.78
N PHE A 64 -1.66 -2.13 -16.45
CA PHE A 64 -0.54 -2.73 -15.73
C PHE A 64 -0.29 -4.17 -16.19
N ALA A 65 -1.35 -4.99 -16.29
CA ALA A 65 -1.23 -6.37 -16.74
C ALA A 65 -0.68 -6.46 -18.17
N LYS A 66 -1.08 -5.58 -19.10
CA LYS A 66 -0.53 -5.62 -20.47
C LYS A 66 1.00 -5.47 -20.52
N VAL A 67 1.59 -4.74 -19.59
CA VAL A 67 3.04 -4.51 -19.53
C VAL A 67 3.77 -5.63 -18.77
N TYR A 68 3.19 -6.12 -17.67
CA TYR A 68 3.88 -7.00 -16.71
C TYR A 68 3.36 -8.45 -16.71
N HIS A 69 2.36 -8.80 -17.51
CA HIS A 69 1.86 -10.18 -17.68
C HIS A 69 2.66 -11.00 -18.70
N GLN A 70 3.93 -10.65 -18.95
CA GLN A 70 4.82 -11.53 -19.71
C GLN A 70 5.38 -12.58 -18.75
N ALA A 71 4.83 -13.79 -18.85
CA ALA A 71 5.36 -15.04 -18.29
C ALA A 71 5.65 -15.99 -19.45
#